data_AF-A0A5N5T4J6-F1
#
_entry.id   AF-A0A5N5T4J6-F1
#
_cell.length_a   1.000
_cell.length_b   1.000
_cell.length_c   1.000
_cell.angle_alpha   90.00
_cell.angle_beta   90.00
_cell.angle_gamma   90.00
#
_symmetry.space_group_name_H-M   'P 1'
#
loop_
_entity.id
_entity.type
_entity.pdbx_description
1 polymer ?
#
loop_
_entity_poly.entity_id
_entity_poly.type
_entity_poly.pdbx_seq_one_letter_code
_entity_poly.pdbx_strand_id
1 'polypeptide(L)'
;QKQVTSDHIDYTVNFYNKDLKNINISIISVTKKQQDLLRLLYKVTEPIRKHYTDLKDASVNFNPTSDLSHYTDNGMAVKRLTKEIEDHRILEQKHYFSLFNPRHREEALMFFGVLMHCADWNTAISSAAYFRERLNEGVFVYGLYTAVIHSKAGEGVVLPPLYEVTPHLFTNSEVINEAYSAKMRQTPGKFRMTFTGTRRNPEQRVAYFGEDIGLNVHHVTWHMDYPFWWKDSYGYHLDRKGELFFWAHHQLTVRFDAERLSNHLNLVDELYWDRPIVEGFAPHTTYKYGGEFPSRPDNVRFEDVDGIVRVRDLVIMESRIRDAIAHGYVTGHDGEIIDIRDEHGIEILGDVIESSKYSPNPEYYGPLHNLAHIILGRQGDPHGKFNMPPGTSQIHGQHLQRTQRHTPSYTKEDIEFAGVVINSVGIDGKLETFFEDFEFDLTMGVDDTEEIEDVPISAIVSRLNHEPFSITADITNNNGDNLFAIIREFLCPRNDANVHS
;
A
#
# COMPACT_ATOMS: atom_id res chain seq x y z
N GLN A 1 10.31 -30.04 24.20
CA GLN A 1 8.85 -30.20 24.08
C GLN A 1 8.18 -28.86 24.33
N LYS A 2 7.87 -28.15 23.25
CA LYS A 2 6.64 -27.38 23.02
C LYS A 2 6.77 -26.80 21.62
N GLN A 3 6.06 -27.45 20.72
CA GLN A 3 5.99 -27.25 19.28
C GLN A 3 4.91 -26.19 19.08
N VAL A 4 5.29 -25.02 18.58
CA VAL A 4 4.34 -23.99 18.15
C VAL A 4 4.12 -24.23 16.67
N THR A 5 2.94 -24.74 16.33
CA THR A 5 2.46 -24.93 14.97
C THR A 5 1.98 -23.58 14.44
N SER A 6 2.67 -23.04 13.43
CA SER A 6 2.15 -21.94 12.61
C SER A 6 1.37 -22.55 11.44
N ASP A 7 0.06 -22.32 11.41
CA ASP A 7 -0.77 -22.69 10.27
C ASP A 7 -0.51 -21.70 9.13
N HIS A 8 0.21 -22.18 8.11
CA HIS A 8 0.41 -21.50 6.84
C HIS A 8 -0.80 -21.72 5.94
N ILE A 9 -1.41 -20.65 5.45
CA ILE A 9 -2.38 -20.70 4.34
C ILE A 9 -1.57 -20.68 3.04
N ASP A 10 -1.42 -21.85 2.43
CA ASP A 10 -0.79 -22.06 1.13
C ASP A 10 -1.75 -21.63 0.01
N TYR A 11 -1.40 -20.57 -0.74
CA TYR A 11 -1.94 -20.32 -2.08
C TYR A 11 -0.98 -20.90 -3.11
N THR A 12 -1.03 -22.22 -3.33
CA THR A 12 -0.22 -22.88 -4.36
C THR A 12 -0.93 -22.81 -5.71
N VAL A 13 -0.45 -21.96 -6.62
CA VAL A 13 -0.79 -22.04 -8.05
C VAL A 13 0.07 -23.14 -8.67
N ASN A 14 -0.54 -24.30 -8.92
CA ASN A 14 0.14 -25.45 -9.55
C ASN A 14 0.40 -25.19 -11.04
N PHE A 15 1.64 -24.86 -11.41
CA PHE A 15 2.12 -25.01 -12.78
C PHE A 15 2.90 -26.33 -12.92
N TYR A 16 2.37 -27.21 -13.77
CA TYR A 16 2.98 -28.50 -14.11
C TYR A 16 4.38 -28.31 -14.72
N ASN A 17 5.39 -28.78 -13.99
CA ASN A 17 6.78 -28.81 -14.41
C ASN A 17 7.04 -30.05 -15.28
N LYS A 18 7.38 -29.85 -16.56
CA LYS A 18 8.01 -30.89 -17.39
C LYS A 18 9.23 -30.31 -18.09
N ASP A 19 10.37 -30.93 -17.79
CA ASP A 19 11.63 -30.91 -18.55
C ASP A 19 12.51 -29.67 -18.48
N LEU A 20 13.26 -29.54 -17.37
CA LEU A 20 14.56 -28.85 -17.35
C LEU A 20 15.62 -29.72 -16.66
N LYS A 21 16.18 -30.68 -17.40
CA LYS A 21 17.48 -31.26 -17.07
C LYS A 21 18.58 -30.40 -17.69
N ASN A 22 19.55 -30.02 -16.85
CA ASN A 22 20.85 -29.42 -17.17
C ASN A 22 20.90 -27.94 -17.56
N ILE A 23 20.77 -27.05 -16.57
CA ILE A 23 21.60 -25.82 -16.50
C ILE A 23 22.06 -25.68 -15.04
N ASN A 24 23.37 -25.76 -14.83
CA ASN A 24 23.99 -25.60 -13.52
C ASN A 24 24.11 -24.10 -13.19
N ILE A 25 22.98 -23.45 -12.91
CA ILE A 25 22.94 -22.11 -12.32
C ILE A 25 23.18 -22.32 -10.82
N SER A 26 24.17 -21.67 -10.22
CA SER A 26 24.30 -21.68 -8.76
C SER A 26 23.06 -21.00 -8.17
N ILE A 27 22.07 -21.77 -7.75
CA ILE A 27 20.83 -21.25 -7.17
C ILE A 27 21.21 -20.62 -5.83
N ILE A 28 21.23 -19.29 -5.77
CA ILE A 28 21.42 -18.56 -4.51
C ILE A 28 20.23 -18.90 -3.61
N SER A 29 20.52 -19.38 -2.40
CA SER A 29 19.49 -19.84 -1.47
C SER A 29 18.59 -18.69 -1.04
N VAL A 30 17.31 -18.98 -0.81
CA VAL A 30 16.33 -18.00 -0.29
C VAL A 30 16.84 -17.39 1.03
N THR A 31 17.49 -18.18 1.89
CA THR A 31 18.10 -17.68 3.14
C THR A 31 19.15 -16.60 2.89
N LYS A 32 20.01 -16.76 1.87
CA LYS A 32 21.01 -15.74 1.52
C LYS A 32 20.32 -14.49 0.97
N LYS A 33 19.32 -14.65 0.09
CA LYS A 33 18.53 -13.53 -0.43
C LYS A 33 17.86 -12.73 0.69
N GLN A 34 17.22 -13.44 1.62
CA GLN A 34 16.60 -12.87 2.81
C GLN A 34 17.61 -12.08 3.64
N GLN A 35 18.78 -12.67 3.91
CA GLN A 35 19.84 -12.01 4.68
C GLN A 35 20.35 -10.75 3.98
N ASP A 36 20.57 -10.77 2.67
CA ASP A 36 21.05 -9.61 1.91
C ASP A 36 20.04 -8.47 1.94
N LEU A 37 18.76 -8.78 1.75
CA LEU A 37 17.68 -7.80 1.81
C LEU A 37 17.57 -7.15 3.20
N LEU A 38 17.57 -7.95 4.28
CA LEU A 38 17.50 -7.42 5.64
C LEU A 38 18.69 -6.50 5.96
N ARG A 39 19.89 -6.83 5.48
CA ARG A 39 21.10 -6.01 5.67
C ARG A 39 21.06 -4.71 4.87
N LEU A 40 20.44 -4.70 3.69
CA LEU A 40 20.21 -3.48 2.90
C LEU A 40 19.19 -2.56 3.56
N LEU A 41 18.15 -3.12 4.17
CA LEU A 41 17.09 -2.34 4.83
C LEU A 41 17.48 -1.87 6.23
N TYR A 42 18.47 -2.51 6.86
CA TYR A 42 18.97 -2.12 8.18
C TYR A 42 19.43 -0.64 8.20
N LYS A 43 18.85 0.13 9.13
CA LYS A 43 19.08 1.57 9.32
C LYS A 43 19.21 2.34 8.00
N VAL A 44 18.17 2.27 7.17
CA VAL A 44 18.20 2.81 5.80
C VAL A 44 18.47 4.32 5.72
N THR A 45 18.26 5.06 6.82
CA THR A 45 18.56 6.49 6.95
C THR A 45 20.04 6.80 7.22
N GLU A 46 20.87 5.75 7.39
CA GLU A 46 22.30 5.82 7.65
C GLU A 46 23.10 5.06 6.57
N PRO A 47 24.40 5.35 6.38
CA PRO A 47 25.26 4.57 5.50
C PRO A 47 25.28 3.07 5.84
N ILE A 48 25.59 2.22 4.85
CA ILE A 48 25.77 0.79 5.07
C ILE A 48 26.89 0.58 6.09
N ARG A 49 26.64 -0.29 7.06
CA ARG A 49 27.57 -0.59 8.15
C ARG A 49 28.86 -1.20 7.63
N LYS A 50 30.01 -0.79 8.16
CA LYS A 50 31.32 -1.30 7.74
C LYS A 50 31.49 -2.81 7.93
N HIS A 51 30.82 -3.39 8.93
CA HIS A 51 30.86 -4.84 9.18
C HIS A 51 30.10 -5.65 8.13
N TYR A 52 29.24 -5.01 7.31
CA TYR A 52 28.68 -5.62 6.12
C TYR A 52 29.64 -5.45 4.93
N THR A 53 30.79 -6.13 5.03
CA THR A 53 31.94 -5.91 4.14
C THR A 53 31.64 -6.07 2.66
N ASP A 54 30.86 -7.07 2.28
CA ASP A 54 30.38 -7.32 0.91
C ASP A 54 29.52 -6.17 0.37
N LEU A 55 28.49 -5.75 1.12
CA LEU A 55 27.64 -4.63 0.72
C LEU A 55 28.40 -3.30 0.72
N LYS A 56 29.30 -3.10 1.69
CA LYS A 56 30.08 -1.87 1.77
C LYS A 56 31.07 -1.76 0.61
N ASP A 57 31.76 -2.85 0.29
CA ASP A 57 32.64 -2.93 -0.87
C ASP A 57 31.87 -2.64 -2.15
N ALA A 58 30.72 -3.29 -2.35
CA ALA A 58 29.87 -3.02 -3.50
C ALA A 58 29.42 -1.55 -3.57
N SER A 59 29.06 -0.94 -2.43
CA SER A 59 28.60 0.46 -2.42
C SER A 59 29.64 1.48 -2.90
N VAL A 60 30.92 1.15 -2.77
CA VAL A 60 32.05 2.02 -3.11
C VAL A 60 32.67 1.64 -4.46
N ASN A 61 32.90 0.35 -4.69
CA ASN A 61 33.73 -0.17 -5.77
C ASN A 61 32.93 -0.74 -6.94
N PHE A 62 31.64 -1.05 -6.77
CA PHE A 62 30.81 -1.51 -7.87
C PHE A 62 30.57 -0.37 -8.86
N ASN A 63 30.79 -0.64 -10.15
CA ASN A 63 30.39 0.26 -11.23
C ASN A 63 29.20 -0.38 -11.95
N PRO A 64 27.96 0.12 -11.74
CA PRO A 64 26.77 -0.43 -12.38
C PRO A 64 26.80 -0.39 -13.91
N THR A 65 27.66 0.43 -14.52
CA THR A 65 27.74 0.66 -15.97
C THR A 65 28.96 0.01 -16.64
N SER A 66 29.87 -0.62 -15.88
CA SER A 66 31.10 -1.19 -16.45
C SER A 66 30.86 -2.45 -17.26
N ASP A 67 29.91 -3.29 -16.84
CA ASP A 67 29.50 -4.49 -17.55
C ASP A 67 27.98 -4.50 -17.71
N LEU A 68 27.53 -4.24 -18.93
CA LEU A 68 26.12 -4.14 -19.26
C LEU A 68 25.49 -5.49 -19.61
N SER A 69 26.30 -6.55 -19.74
CA SER A 69 25.82 -7.90 -20.08
C SER A 69 24.99 -8.54 -18.97
N HIS A 70 25.12 -8.02 -17.74
CA HIS A 70 24.34 -8.41 -16.57
C HIS A 70 22.94 -7.76 -16.51
N TYR A 71 22.53 -7.01 -17.54
CA TYR A 71 21.20 -6.42 -17.62
C TYR A 71 20.47 -6.86 -18.88
N THR A 72 19.21 -7.27 -18.70
CA THR A 72 18.33 -7.76 -19.78
C THR A 72 17.97 -6.67 -20.79
N ASP A 73 18.09 -5.40 -20.43
CA ASP A 73 17.81 -4.24 -21.29
C ASP A 73 19.09 -3.64 -21.91
N ASN A 74 20.22 -4.38 -21.90
CA ASN A 74 21.54 -3.89 -22.30
C ASN A 74 22.01 -2.66 -21.51
N GLY A 75 21.54 -2.52 -20.27
CA GLY A 75 21.94 -1.49 -19.33
C GLY A 75 21.38 -0.10 -19.61
N MET A 76 20.24 0.00 -20.31
CA MET A 76 19.57 1.29 -20.56
C MET A 76 19.08 1.95 -19.27
N ALA A 77 18.41 1.18 -18.40
CA ALA A 77 17.88 1.66 -17.12
C ALA A 77 19.00 2.14 -16.20
N VAL A 78 20.07 1.35 -16.06
CA VAL A 78 21.19 1.69 -15.17
C VAL A 78 21.97 2.91 -15.63
N LYS A 79 22.17 3.07 -16.95
CA LYS A 79 22.77 4.28 -17.52
C LYS A 79 21.91 5.52 -17.29
N ARG A 80 20.59 5.40 -17.45
CA ARG A 80 19.66 6.51 -17.21
C ARG A 80 19.73 6.98 -15.75
N LEU A 81 19.65 6.05 -14.79
CA LEU A 81 19.71 6.42 -13.37
C LEU A 81 21.09 6.99 -13.00
N THR A 82 22.17 6.37 -13.46
CA THR A 82 23.54 6.86 -13.19
C THR A 82 23.74 8.27 -13.75
N LYS A 83 23.22 8.55 -14.95
CA LYS A 83 23.25 9.89 -15.55
C LYS A 83 22.51 10.92 -14.69
N GLU A 84 21.32 10.62 -14.19
CA GLU A 84 20.57 11.57 -13.34
C GLU A 84 21.28 11.84 -12.01
N ILE A 85 22.04 10.86 -11.48
CA ILE A 85 22.91 11.05 -10.31
C ILE A 85 24.10 11.95 -10.66
N GLU A 86 24.79 11.70 -11.77
CA GLU A 86 25.93 12.50 -12.25
C GLU A 86 25.53 13.95 -12.57
N ASP A 87 24.33 14.14 -13.13
CA ASP A 87 23.77 15.45 -13.46
C ASP A 87 23.18 16.16 -12.21
N HIS A 88 23.26 15.56 -11.02
CA HIS A 88 22.71 16.07 -9.74
C HIS A 88 21.21 16.41 -9.80
N ARG A 89 20.43 15.57 -10.49
CA ARG A 89 18.98 15.77 -10.68
C ARG A 89 18.12 14.90 -9.77
N ILE A 90 18.72 14.11 -8.89
CA ILE A 90 18.02 13.23 -7.95
C ILE A 90 17.59 13.97 -6.67
N LEU A 91 16.56 13.46 -6.01
CA LEU A 91 16.12 13.89 -4.69
C LEU A 91 17.26 13.68 -3.68
N GLU A 92 17.50 14.70 -2.86
CA GLU A 92 18.51 14.63 -1.82
C GLU A 92 18.17 13.58 -0.74
N GLN A 93 19.22 12.99 -0.15
CA GLN A 93 19.07 12.17 1.04
C GLN A 93 18.57 13.01 2.22
N LYS A 94 17.92 12.36 3.19
CA LYS A 94 17.36 13.03 4.37
C LYS A 94 16.27 14.04 4.01
N HIS A 95 15.39 13.63 3.10
CA HIS A 95 14.23 14.41 2.67
C HIS A 95 13.00 13.49 2.59
N TYR A 96 11.80 14.02 2.83
CA TYR A 96 10.59 13.22 2.70
C TYR A 96 10.42 12.72 1.26
N PHE A 97 9.96 11.48 1.15
CA PHE A 97 9.52 10.87 -0.11
C PHE A 97 8.00 10.83 -0.17
N SER A 98 7.44 11.00 -1.36
CA SER A 98 6.01 10.82 -1.61
C SER A 98 5.83 10.22 -2.99
N LEU A 99 5.18 9.05 -3.04
CA LEU A 99 4.85 8.37 -4.30
C LEU A 99 3.95 9.22 -5.21
N PHE A 100 3.17 10.14 -4.63
CA PHE A 100 2.28 11.01 -5.38
C PHE A 100 3.02 12.16 -6.09
N ASN A 101 4.21 12.55 -5.60
CA ASN A 101 5.04 13.53 -6.31
C ASN A 101 5.61 12.89 -7.60
N PRO A 102 5.34 13.46 -8.79
CA PRO A 102 5.75 12.86 -10.06
C PRO A 102 7.26 12.65 -10.19
N ARG A 103 8.07 13.59 -9.68
CA ARG A 103 9.54 13.50 -9.78
C ARG A 103 10.11 12.46 -8.82
N HIS A 104 9.66 12.46 -7.57
CA HIS A 104 10.08 11.45 -6.59
C HIS A 104 9.73 10.04 -7.09
N ARG A 105 8.51 9.88 -7.62
CA ARG A 105 8.08 8.62 -8.23
C ARG A 105 8.96 8.25 -9.41
N GLU A 106 9.24 9.16 -10.34
CA GLU A 106 10.09 8.89 -11.50
C GLU A 106 11.45 8.30 -11.08
N GLU A 107 12.09 8.88 -10.07
CA GLU A 107 13.37 8.40 -9.53
C GLU A 107 13.27 7.01 -8.91
N ALA A 108 12.22 6.74 -8.14
CA ALA A 108 11.98 5.42 -7.57
C ALA A 108 11.74 4.37 -8.67
N LEU A 109 11.05 4.74 -9.75
CA LEU A 109 10.83 3.87 -10.90
C LEU A 109 12.09 3.66 -11.76
N MET A 110 13.00 4.63 -11.79
CA MET A 110 14.31 4.43 -12.40
C MET A 110 15.09 3.36 -11.61
N PHE A 111 15.10 3.44 -10.28
CA PHE A 111 15.77 2.42 -9.44
C PHE A 111 15.10 1.04 -9.54
N PHE A 112 13.76 0.98 -9.45
CA PHE A 112 12.98 -0.22 -9.71
C PHE A 112 13.34 -0.86 -11.06
N GLY A 113 13.40 -0.05 -12.13
CA GLY A 113 13.76 -0.53 -13.47
C GLY A 113 15.16 -1.14 -13.54
N VAL A 114 16.15 -0.58 -12.83
CA VAL A 114 17.48 -1.20 -12.74
C VAL A 114 17.40 -2.60 -12.13
N LEU A 115 16.70 -2.75 -11.00
CA LEU A 115 16.59 -4.03 -10.31
C LEU A 115 15.80 -5.07 -11.13
N MET A 116 14.72 -4.65 -11.78
CA MET A 116 13.92 -5.53 -12.66
C MET A 116 14.71 -6.06 -13.86
N HIS A 117 15.70 -5.28 -14.34
CA HIS A 117 16.52 -5.68 -15.48
C HIS A 117 17.79 -6.43 -15.10
N CYS A 118 18.14 -6.58 -13.82
CA CYS A 118 19.30 -7.37 -13.39
C CYS A 118 19.11 -8.85 -13.76
N ALA A 119 20.09 -9.44 -14.46
CA ALA A 119 20.05 -10.83 -14.90
C ALA A 119 20.35 -11.83 -13.77
N ASP A 120 21.04 -11.39 -12.72
CA ASP A 120 21.42 -12.22 -11.58
C ASP A 120 21.34 -11.45 -10.25
N TRP A 121 21.21 -12.21 -9.16
CA TRP A 121 21.05 -11.67 -7.81
C TRP A 121 22.26 -10.89 -7.31
N ASN A 122 23.48 -11.30 -7.68
CA ASN A 122 24.70 -10.62 -7.21
C ASN A 122 24.79 -9.21 -7.81
N THR A 123 24.44 -9.07 -9.10
CA THR A 123 24.30 -7.76 -9.76
C THR A 123 23.20 -6.94 -9.11
N ALA A 124 22.04 -7.53 -8.80
CA ALA A 124 20.93 -6.83 -8.16
C ALA A 124 21.32 -6.28 -6.77
N ILE A 125 21.95 -7.10 -5.92
CA ILE A 125 22.37 -6.69 -4.57
C ILE A 125 23.52 -5.68 -4.63
N SER A 126 24.49 -5.85 -5.53
CA SER A 126 25.59 -4.89 -5.69
C SER A 126 25.08 -3.54 -6.20
N SER A 127 24.13 -3.56 -7.14
CA SER A 127 23.43 -2.35 -7.61
C SER A 127 22.63 -1.71 -6.49
N ALA A 128 21.87 -2.48 -5.71
CA ALA A 128 21.11 -1.98 -4.57
C ALA A 128 22.04 -1.34 -3.52
N ALA A 129 23.17 -1.96 -3.19
CA ALA A 129 24.16 -1.40 -2.28
C ALA A 129 24.77 -0.08 -2.80
N TYR A 130 25.06 -0.02 -4.10
CA TYR A 130 25.56 1.20 -4.76
C TYR A 130 24.55 2.35 -4.71
N PHE A 131 23.28 2.09 -5.06
CA PHE A 131 22.24 3.11 -5.10
C PHE A 131 21.73 3.50 -3.71
N ARG A 132 21.78 2.60 -2.71
CA ARG A 132 21.42 2.92 -1.31
C ARG A 132 22.22 4.09 -0.75
N GLU A 133 23.51 4.18 -1.06
CA GLU A 133 24.39 5.27 -0.59
C GLU A 133 24.21 6.58 -1.38
N ARG A 134 23.42 6.59 -2.45
CA ARG A 134 23.32 7.73 -3.39
C ARG A 134 21.90 8.28 -3.54
N LEU A 135 20.88 7.45 -3.39
CA LEU A 135 19.49 7.84 -3.49
C LEU A 135 18.92 8.22 -2.13
N ASN A 136 17.85 9.02 -2.16
CA ASN A 136 16.99 9.24 -1.01
C ASN A 136 16.47 7.91 -0.44
N GLU A 137 16.43 7.79 0.88
CA GLU A 137 16.05 6.58 1.60
C GLU A 137 14.63 6.10 1.26
N GLY A 138 13.67 7.00 1.07
CA GLY A 138 12.30 6.63 0.69
C GLY A 138 12.19 6.17 -0.77
N VAL A 139 12.95 6.82 -1.67
CA VAL A 139 13.10 6.39 -3.08
C VAL A 139 13.69 4.98 -3.14
N PHE A 140 14.74 4.72 -2.37
CA PHE A 140 15.40 3.43 -2.30
C PHE A 140 14.46 2.34 -1.73
N VAL A 141 13.84 2.58 -0.57
CA VAL A 141 12.93 1.61 0.06
C VAL A 141 11.77 1.26 -0.87
N TYR A 142 11.12 2.26 -1.47
CA TYR A 142 10.00 2.01 -2.37
C TYR A 142 10.41 1.20 -3.61
N GLY A 143 11.51 1.59 -4.27
CA GLY A 143 12.00 0.89 -5.45
C GLY A 143 12.49 -0.52 -5.15
N LEU A 144 13.09 -0.76 -3.98
CA LEU A 144 13.53 -2.10 -3.55
C LEU A 144 12.34 -3.01 -3.24
N TYR A 145 11.36 -2.54 -2.46
CA TYR A 145 10.18 -3.33 -2.09
C TYR A 145 9.40 -3.78 -3.33
N THR A 146 9.09 -2.83 -4.22
CA THR A 146 8.33 -3.12 -5.45
C THR A 146 9.12 -4.03 -6.40
N ALA A 147 10.44 -3.86 -6.51
CA ALA A 147 11.26 -4.77 -7.32
C ALA A 147 11.29 -6.19 -6.75
N VAL A 148 11.33 -6.36 -5.44
CA VAL A 148 11.30 -7.68 -4.78
C VAL A 148 9.96 -8.36 -4.99
N ILE A 149 8.85 -7.62 -4.84
CA ILE A 149 7.49 -8.13 -5.07
C ILE A 149 7.31 -8.62 -6.51
N HIS A 150 7.76 -7.83 -7.48
CA HIS A 150 7.46 -8.08 -8.89
C HIS A 150 8.53 -8.90 -9.64
N SER A 151 9.73 -9.09 -9.08
CA SER A 151 10.79 -9.84 -9.74
C SER A 151 10.73 -11.33 -9.38
N LYS A 152 11.01 -12.20 -10.37
CA LYS A 152 11.24 -13.63 -10.12
C LYS A 152 12.40 -13.87 -9.15
N ALA A 153 13.34 -12.95 -9.07
CA ALA A 153 14.47 -13.04 -8.17
C ALA A 153 14.07 -12.90 -6.69
N GLY A 154 12.99 -12.15 -6.40
CA GLY A 154 12.44 -11.95 -5.07
C GLY A 154 11.50 -13.06 -4.58
N GLU A 155 11.15 -14.04 -5.42
CA GLU A 155 10.26 -15.14 -5.04
C GLU A 155 10.76 -15.89 -3.78
N GLY A 156 9.87 -16.06 -2.81
CA GLY A 156 10.14 -16.69 -1.51
C GLY A 156 10.84 -15.79 -0.48
N VAL A 157 11.18 -14.55 -0.81
CA VAL A 157 11.71 -13.56 0.14
C VAL A 157 10.55 -12.90 0.90
N VAL A 158 10.71 -12.75 2.20
CA VAL A 158 9.76 -12.06 3.07
C VAL A 158 10.26 -10.65 3.32
N LEU A 159 9.49 -9.65 2.89
CA LEU A 159 9.81 -8.25 3.17
C LEU A 159 9.54 -7.94 4.65
N PRO A 160 10.45 -7.25 5.36
CA PRO A 160 10.16 -6.79 6.71
C PRO A 160 9.02 -5.77 6.70
N PRO A 161 8.23 -5.69 7.79
CA PRO A 161 7.13 -4.74 7.86
C PRO A 161 7.64 -3.29 7.83
N LEU A 162 6.94 -2.42 7.09
CA LEU A 162 7.33 -1.02 6.95
C LEU A 162 7.25 -0.22 8.26
N TYR A 163 6.45 -0.67 9.23
CA TYR A 163 6.43 -0.07 10.57
C TYR A 163 7.72 -0.31 11.37
N GLU A 164 8.55 -1.29 10.99
CA GLU A 164 9.91 -1.46 11.55
C GLU A 164 10.97 -0.80 10.67
N VAL A 165 10.81 -0.77 9.34
CA VAL A 165 11.82 -0.15 8.44
C VAL A 165 11.74 1.38 8.47
N THR A 166 10.54 1.94 8.54
CA THR A 166 10.26 3.39 8.56
C THR A 166 9.26 3.73 9.67
N PRO A 167 9.63 3.54 10.95
CA PRO A 167 8.69 3.62 12.08
C PRO A 167 7.99 4.98 12.23
N HIS A 168 8.61 6.06 11.77
CA HIS A 168 8.04 7.43 11.75
C HIS A 168 6.69 7.54 11.04
N LEU A 169 6.42 6.68 10.05
CA LEU A 169 5.16 6.71 9.31
C LEU A 169 4.02 5.97 10.03
N PHE A 170 4.33 5.22 11.10
CA PHE A 170 3.41 4.34 11.81
C PHE A 170 3.35 4.62 13.32
N THR A 171 4.13 5.59 13.81
CA THR A 171 4.30 5.88 15.24
C THR A 171 4.08 7.36 15.51
N ASN A 172 3.28 7.69 16.52
CA ASN A 172 3.02 9.07 16.94
C ASN A 172 4.32 9.78 17.38
N SER A 173 4.38 11.10 17.14
CA SER A 173 5.53 11.95 17.45
C SER A 173 5.95 11.87 18.93
N GLU A 174 5.01 11.70 19.85
CA GLU A 174 5.30 11.53 21.28
C GLU A 174 6.19 10.31 21.54
N VAL A 175 5.79 9.14 21.02
CA VAL A 175 6.54 7.89 21.19
C VAL A 175 7.88 7.93 20.43
N ILE A 176 7.94 8.57 19.27
CA ILE A 176 9.21 8.82 18.57
C ILE A 176 10.16 9.68 19.41
N ASN A 177 9.66 10.73 20.06
CA ASN A 177 10.47 11.58 20.94
C ASN A 177 10.95 10.82 22.18
N GLU A 178 10.13 9.93 22.75
CA GLU A 178 10.56 9.04 23.84
C GLU A 178 11.65 8.07 23.38
N ALA A 179 11.52 7.49 22.18
CA ALA A 179 12.53 6.63 21.56
C ALA A 179 13.86 7.36 21.35
N TYR A 180 13.82 8.59 20.81
CA TYR A 180 15.00 9.45 20.72
C TYR A 180 15.62 9.72 22.08
N SER A 181 14.80 10.00 23.08
CA SER A 181 15.28 10.23 24.43
C SER A 181 15.92 8.99 25.06
N ALA A 182 15.38 7.80 24.83
CA ALA A 182 15.97 6.53 25.26
C ALA A 182 17.33 6.31 24.60
N LYS A 183 17.43 6.53 23.28
CA LYS A 183 18.70 6.39 22.55
C LYS A 183 19.75 7.39 23.03
N MET A 184 19.38 8.66 23.25
CA MET A 184 20.28 9.70 23.77
C MET A 184 20.79 9.43 25.18
N ARG A 185 19.99 8.74 26.02
CA ARG A 185 20.38 8.33 27.38
C ARG A 185 21.04 6.94 27.41
N GLN A 186 21.08 6.24 26.28
CA GLN A 186 21.51 4.84 26.17
C GLN A 186 20.77 3.94 27.17
N THR A 187 19.45 4.16 27.32
CA THR A 187 18.58 3.38 28.19
C THR A 187 17.53 2.65 27.36
N PRO A 188 17.41 1.31 27.48
CA PRO A 188 16.33 0.57 26.82
C PRO A 188 14.96 1.11 27.24
N GLY A 189 13.99 1.07 26.32
CA GLY A 189 12.67 1.64 26.54
C GLY A 189 11.57 0.87 25.81
N LYS A 190 10.42 0.76 26.47
CA LYS A 190 9.18 0.24 25.87
C LYS A 190 8.09 1.30 26.05
N PHE A 191 7.61 1.83 24.94
CA PHE A 191 6.75 3.02 24.95
C PHE A 191 5.35 2.67 24.48
N ARG A 192 4.34 3.01 25.28
CA ARG A 192 2.95 2.69 24.92
C ARG A 192 2.39 3.77 24.02
N MET A 193 2.00 3.38 22.81
CA MET A 193 1.28 4.24 21.88
C MET A 193 -0.15 4.47 22.37
N THR A 194 -0.64 5.68 22.14
CA THR A 194 -2.04 6.03 22.33
C THR A 194 -2.59 6.61 21.03
N PHE A 195 -3.82 6.26 20.70
CA PHE A 195 -4.46 6.73 19.48
C PHE A 195 -4.67 8.25 19.50
N THR A 196 -4.65 8.87 18.32
CA THR A 196 -4.71 10.33 18.19
C THR A 196 -6.02 10.93 18.70
N GLY A 197 -6.02 12.25 18.91
CA GLY A 197 -7.20 13.01 19.26
C GLY A 197 -7.62 12.90 20.73
N THR A 198 -8.88 13.20 21.01
CA THR A 198 -9.44 13.19 22.36
C THR A 198 -10.83 12.59 22.36
N ARG A 199 -11.32 12.15 23.54
CA ARG A 199 -12.66 11.55 23.69
C ARG A 199 -13.81 12.49 23.31
N ARG A 200 -13.52 13.78 23.11
CA ARG A 200 -14.48 14.78 22.62
C ARG A 200 -14.72 14.67 21.13
N ASN A 201 -13.76 14.15 20.37
CA ASN A 201 -13.92 13.85 18.94
C ASN A 201 -14.56 12.45 18.81
N PRO A 202 -15.78 12.32 18.27
CA PRO A 202 -16.40 11.02 18.03
C PRO A 202 -15.57 10.09 17.14
N GLU A 203 -14.84 10.63 16.16
CA GLU A 203 -14.00 9.85 15.25
C GLU A 203 -12.84 9.14 15.97
N GLN A 204 -12.41 9.62 17.14
CA GLN A 204 -11.42 8.91 17.95
C GLN A 204 -11.89 7.49 18.33
N ARG A 205 -13.21 7.25 18.43
CA ARG A 205 -13.74 5.93 18.82
C ARG A 205 -13.31 4.82 17.87
N VAL A 206 -13.08 5.16 16.59
CA VAL A 206 -12.66 4.22 15.55
C VAL A 206 -11.20 4.42 15.12
N ALA A 207 -10.42 5.21 15.87
CA ALA A 207 -9.01 5.43 15.58
C ALA A 207 -8.20 4.11 15.63
N TYR A 208 -8.62 3.15 16.47
CA TYR A 208 -7.99 1.82 16.53
C TYR A 208 -8.02 1.06 15.19
N PHE A 209 -8.92 1.42 14.28
CA PHE A 209 -8.99 0.83 12.95
C PHE A 209 -8.05 1.57 11.99
N GLY A 210 -8.25 2.88 11.82
CA GLY A 210 -7.48 3.69 10.86
C GLY A 210 -6.01 3.86 11.20
N GLU A 211 -5.64 3.78 12.48
CA GLU A 211 -4.27 3.88 12.97
C GLU A 211 -3.65 2.50 13.26
N ASP A 212 -4.35 1.40 12.95
CA ASP A 212 -3.75 0.06 13.07
C ASP A 212 -2.57 -0.08 12.11
N ILE A 213 -1.41 -0.43 12.64
CA ILE A 213 -0.18 -0.60 11.85
C ILE A 213 -0.32 -1.70 10.80
N GLY A 214 -1.10 -2.76 11.07
CA GLY A 214 -1.34 -3.86 10.15
C GLY A 214 -2.29 -3.45 9.02
N LEU A 215 -3.33 -2.67 9.30
CA LEU A 215 -4.20 -2.11 8.27
C LEU A 215 -3.43 -1.15 7.35
N ASN A 216 -2.57 -0.31 7.92
CA ASN A 216 -1.73 0.60 7.14
C ASN A 216 -0.73 -0.18 6.26
N VAL A 217 -0.12 -1.26 6.79
CA VAL A 217 0.73 -2.17 5.99
C VAL A 217 -0.07 -2.86 4.90
N HIS A 218 -1.27 -3.36 5.20
CA HIS A 218 -2.15 -3.96 4.19
C HIS A 218 -2.43 -3.01 3.02
N HIS A 219 -2.76 -1.75 3.32
CA HIS A 219 -3.03 -0.74 2.30
C HIS A 219 -1.80 -0.44 1.43
N VAL A 220 -0.63 -0.18 2.03
CA VAL A 220 0.59 0.11 1.24
C VAL A 220 1.07 -1.11 0.45
N THR A 221 0.95 -2.32 0.99
CA THR A 221 1.29 -3.55 0.27
C THR A 221 0.37 -3.76 -0.93
N TRP A 222 -0.94 -3.52 -0.80
CA TRP A 222 -1.87 -3.58 -1.94
C TRP A 222 -1.43 -2.63 -3.08
N HIS A 223 -1.02 -1.40 -2.74
CA HIS A 223 -0.50 -0.43 -3.72
C HIS A 223 0.90 -0.79 -4.27
N MET A 224 1.64 -1.66 -3.60
CA MET A 224 2.90 -2.21 -4.11
C MET A 224 2.69 -3.44 -4.99
N ASP A 225 1.65 -4.25 -4.74
CA ASP A 225 1.26 -5.40 -5.58
C ASP A 225 0.53 -4.96 -6.86
N TYR A 226 -0.27 -3.89 -6.76
CA TYR A 226 -1.07 -3.34 -7.86
C TYR A 226 -0.78 -1.85 -8.10
N PRO A 227 0.47 -1.46 -8.43
CA PRO A 227 0.82 -0.06 -8.53
C PRO A 227 0.16 0.63 -9.74
N PHE A 228 -0.44 1.79 -9.52
CA PHE A 228 -1.04 2.60 -10.59
C PHE A 228 -0.08 2.97 -11.73
N TRP A 229 1.24 2.94 -11.49
CA TRP A 229 2.26 3.26 -12.49
C TRP A 229 2.74 2.05 -13.30
N TRP A 230 2.25 0.83 -13.01
CA TRP A 230 2.67 -0.41 -13.64
C TRP A 230 2.48 -0.39 -15.16
N LYS A 231 3.38 -1.04 -15.90
CA LYS A 231 3.25 -1.25 -17.35
C LYS A 231 3.60 -2.69 -17.66
N ASP A 232 2.88 -3.30 -18.59
CA ASP A 232 3.13 -4.69 -18.98
C ASP A 232 4.53 -4.91 -19.56
N SER A 233 5.15 -3.84 -20.07
CA SER A 233 6.56 -3.83 -20.48
C SER A 233 7.54 -4.20 -19.36
N TYR A 234 7.14 -4.17 -18.09
CA TYR A 234 7.95 -4.61 -16.96
C TYR A 234 7.99 -6.14 -16.78
N GLY A 235 7.18 -6.89 -17.52
CA GLY A 235 7.34 -8.33 -17.68
C GLY A 235 6.04 -9.13 -17.72
N TYR A 236 4.95 -8.60 -17.18
CA TYR A 236 3.65 -9.27 -17.15
C TYR A 236 2.49 -8.30 -16.91
N HIS A 237 1.29 -8.77 -17.23
CA HIS A 237 0.03 -8.04 -17.03
C HIS A 237 -0.54 -8.29 -15.63
N LEU A 238 -1.04 -7.24 -14.97
CA LEU A 238 -1.74 -7.35 -13.69
C LEU A 238 -3.23 -7.59 -13.94
N ASP A 239 -3.62 -8.86 -13.93
CA ASP A 239 -5.00 -9.30 -14.23
C ASP A 239 -6.02 -8.64 -13.31
N ARG A 240 -7.08 -8.07 -13.91
CA ARG A 240 -8.23 -7.44 -13.22
C ARG A 240 -7.85 -6.33 -12.25
N LYS A 241 -6.69 -5.67 -12.44
CA LYS A 241 -6.16 -4.65 -11.52
C LYS A 241 -7.18 -3.55 -11.22
N GLY A 242 -7.87 -3.03 -12.23
CA GLY A 242 -8.87 -1.97 -12.05
C GLY A 242 -10.07 -2.43 -11.23
N GLU A 243 -10.52 -3.67 -11.41
CA GLU A 243 -11.61 -4.22 -10.61
C GLU A 243 -11.16 -4.48 -9.17
N LEU A 244 -9.94 -5.00 -8.98
CA LEU A 244 -9.34 -5.20 -7.67
C LEU A 244 -9.14 -3.88 -6.92
N PHE A 245 -8.81 -2.79 -7.62
CA PHE A 245 -8.78 -1.44 -7.06
C PHE A 245 -10.14 -1.05 -6.48
N PHE A 246 -11.20 -1.21 -7.28
CA PHE A 246 -12.57 -0.97 -6.81
C PHE A 246 -12.89 -1.84 -5.58
N TRP A 247 -12.63 -3.15 -5.68
CA TRP A 247 -13.00 -4.12 -4.66
C TRP A 247 -12.26 -3.87 -3.33
N ALA A 248 -10.94 -3.66 -3.36
CA ALA A 248 -10.16 -3.43 -2.16
C ALA A 248 -10.60 -2.16 -1.43
N HIS A 249 -10.78 -1.04 -2.14
CA HIS A 249 -11.22 0.21 -1.53
C HIS A 249 -12.68 0.14 -1.06
N HIS A 250 -13.56 -0.58 -1.77
CA HIS A 250 -14.91 -0.84 -1.32
C HIS A 250 -14.93 -1.64 -0.02
N GLN A 251 -14.18 -2.75 0.06
CA GLN A 251 -14.08 -3.57 1.27
C GLN A 251 -13.51 -2.80 2.46
N LEU A 252 -12.47 -1.97 2.26
CA LEU A 252 -11.96 -1.10 3.32
C LEU A 252 -13.01 -0.11 3.83
N THR A 253 -13.82 0.45 2.93
CA THR A 253 -14.90 1.38 3.29
C THR A 253 -15.99 0.67 4.09
N VAL A 254 -16.48 -0.47 3.61
CA VAL A 254 -17.53 -1.24 4.28
C VAL A 254 -17.05 -1.76 5.64
N ARG A 255 -15.78 -2.17 5.73
CA ARG A 255 -15.19 -2.58 7.01
C ARG A 255 -15.11 -1.42 7.98
N PHE A 256 -14.67 -0.24 7.53
CA PHE A 256 -14.65 0.96 8.36
C PHE A 256 -16.06 1.32 8.86
N ASP A 257 -17.07 1.28 7.99
CA ASP A 257 -18.46 1.51 8.36
C ASP A 257 -18.98 0.49 9.38
N ALA A 258 -18.53 -0.77 9.34
CA ALA A 258 -18.87 -1.75 10.38
C ALA A 258 -18.27 -1.39 11.75
N GLU A 259 -17.05 -0.85 11.79
CA GLU A 259 -16.45 -0.33 13.03
C GLU A 259 -17.21 0.91 13.52
N ARG A 260 -17.65 1.80 12.61
CA ARG A 260 -18.49 2.97 12.93
C ARG A 260 -19.81 2.56 13.57
N LEU A 261 -20.52 1.60 12.97
CA LEU A 261 -21.77 1.06 13.52
C LEU A 261 -21.56 0.45 14.91
N SER A 262 -20.47 -0.29 15.09
CA SER A 262 -20.09 -0.88 16.39
C SER A 262 -19.80 0.17 17.47
N ASN A 263 -19.47 1.40 17.08
CA ASN A 263 -19.16 2.53 17.95
C ASN A 263 -20.25 3.61 17.99
N HIS A 264 -21.47 3.29 17.53
CA HIS A 264 -22.62 4.18 17.47
C HIS A 264 -22.36 5.47 16.66
N LEU A 265 -21.64 5.33 15.56
CA LEU A 265 -21.41 6.39 14.58
C LEU A 265 -22.25 6.12 13.33
N ASN A 266 -22.66 7.20 12.66
CA ASN A 266 -23.28 7.09 11.33
C ASN A 266 -22.28 6.56 10.33
N LEU A 267 -22.77 5.96 9.24
CA LEU A 267 -21.96 5.64 8.07
C LEU A 267 -21.22 6.89 7.57
N VAL A 268 -20.08 6.68 6.95
CA VAL A 268 -19.28 7.79 6.42
C VAL A 268 -20.06 8.54 5.32
N ASP A 269 -20.06 9.87 5.36
CA ASP A 269 -20.65 10.69 4.30
C ASP A 269 -19.72 10.73 3.08
N GLU A 270 -20.30 10.92 1.90
CA GLU A 270 -19.55 11.08 0.66
C GLU A 270 -18.80 12.43 0.67
N LEU A 271 -17.60 12.43 0.10
CA LEU A 271 -16.86 13.67 -0.16
C LEU A 271 -17.48 14.42 -1.34
N TYR A 272 -17.65 15.74 -1.18
CA TYR A 272 -18.09 16.63 -2.25
C TYR A 272 -17.13 17.80 -2.40
N TRP A 273 -16.70 18.09 -3.62
CA TRP A 273 -15.74 19.17 -3.91
C TRP A 273 -16.28 20.58 -3.60
N ASP A 274 -17.60 20.76 -3.58
CA ASP A 274 -18.29 22.02 -3.33
C ASP A 274 -18.78 22.21 -1.88
N ARG A 275 -18.59 21.19 -1.03
CA ARG A 275 -18.99 21.21 0.39
C ARG A 275 -17.76 21.26 1.31
N PRO A 276 -17.92 21.74 2.55
CA PRO A 276 -16.87 21.63 3.55
C PRO A 276 -16.62 20.15 3.91
N ILE A 277 -15.36 19.83 4.14
CA ILE A 277 -14.92 18.59 4.78
C ILE A 277 -15.23 18.74 6.27
N VAL A 278 -16.30 18.08 6.73
CA VAL A 278 -16.81 18.26 8.10
C VAL A 278 -15.75 17.84 9.12
N GLU A 279 -15.18 16.64 8.94
CA GLU A 279 -14.21 16.06 9.86
C GLU A 279 -12.76 16.43 9.46
N GLY A 280 -12.12 17.22 10.33
CA GLY A 280 -10.70 17.49 10.29
C GLY A 280 -9.87 16.32 10.82
N PHE A 281 -8.55 16.47 10.79
CA PHE A 281 -7.63 15.47 11.32
C PHE A 281 -6.30 16.12 11.72
N ALA A 282 -5.81 15.79 12.91
CA ALA A 282 -4.49 16.15 13.39
C ALA A 282 -3.66 14.87 13.55
N PRO A 283 -2.69 14.59 12.66
CA PRO A 283 -2.00 13.29 12.65
C PRO A 283 -1.15 13.01 13.89
N HIS A 284 -0.62 14.04 14.55
CA HIS A 284 0.35 13.90 15.66
C HIS A 284 1.51 12.94 15.33
N THR A 285 1.95 12.95 14.08
CA THR A 285 3.06 12.15 13.54
C THR A 285 4.08 13.07 12.87
N THR A 286 5.31 12.61 12.72
CA THR A 286 6.39 13.38 12.11
C THR A 286 7.14 12.52 11.11
N TYR A 287 7.55 13.13 9.99
CA TYR A 287 8.57 12.52 9.15
C TYR A 287 9.89 12.42 9.93
N LYS A 288 10.72 11.43 9.59
CA LYS A 288 12.12 11.39 10.05
C LYS A 288 12.86 12.66 9.60
N TYR A 289 12.64 13.05 8.34
CA TYR A 289 13.14 14.28 7.73
C TYR A 289 12.01 14.93 6.92
N GLY A 290 11.65 16.18 7.23
CA GLY A 290 10.53 16.90 6.61
C GLY A 290 9.62 17.62 7.58
N GLY A 291 9.70 17.29 8.87
CA GLY A 291 8.89 17.91 9.93
C GLY A 291 7.58 17.18 10.21
N GLU A 292 6.71 17.83 10.99
CA GLU A 292 5.43 17.27 11.42
C GLU A 292 4.43 17.22 10.27
N PHE A 293 3.58 16.18 10.25
CA PHE A 293 2.51 16.11 9.25
C PHE A 293 1.53 17.26 9.47
N PRO A 294 1.10 17.97 8.40
CA PRO A 294 0.13 19.05 8.53
C PRO A 294 -1.22 18.53 9.03
N SER A 295 -1.83 19.31 9.91
CA SER A 295 -3.20 19.08 10.37
C SER A 295 -4.19 19.75 9.43
N ARG A 296 -5.39 19.16 9.30
CA ARG A 296 -6.53 19.74 8.58
C ARG A 296 -7.62 20.12 9.60
N PRO A 297 -8.00 21.39 9.70
CA PRO A 297 -9.12 21.81 10.56
C PRO A 297 -10.47 21.21 10.12
N ASP A 298 -11.42 21.18 11.06
CA ASP A 298 -12.82 20.82 10.77
C ASP A 298 -13.49 21.86 9.86
N ASN A 299 -14.49 21.42 9.09
CA ASN A 299 -15.32 22.25 8.22
C ASN A 299 -14.55 23.09 7.19
N VAL A 300 -13.37 22.63 6.77
CA VAL A 300 -12.56 23.30 5.74
C VAL A 300 -13.17 23.05 4.37
N ARG A 301 -13.24 24.09 3.55
CA ARG A 301 -13.62 23.95 2.14
C ARG A 301 -12.38 23.65 1.31
N PHE A 302 -12.57 22.90 0.24
CA PHE A 302 -11.50 22.66 -0.71
C PHE A 302 -10.99 23.97 -1.32
N GLU A 303 -9.67 24.15 -1.23
CA GLU A 303 -8.92 25.18 -1.92
C GLU A 303 -8.05 24.56 -3.02
N ASP A 304 -7.80 25.35 -4.07
CA ASP A 304 -6.88 24.99 -5.14
C ASP A 304 -5.48 24.77 -4.57
N VAL A 305 -4.77 23.75 -5.07
CA VAL A 305 -3.39 23.45 -4.65
C VAL A 305 -2.44 23.89 -5.74
N ASP A 306 -1.65 24.91 -5.44
CA ASP A 306 -0.82 25.63 -6.40
C ASP A 306 0.15 24.68 -7.13
N GLY A 307 0.17 24.76 -8.46
CA GLY A 307 1.04 23.94 -9.31
C GLY A 307 0.66 22.46 -9.41
N ILE A 308 -0.42 22.01 -8.74
CA ILE A 308 -0.84 20.61 -8.74
C ILE A 308 -2.24 20.45 -9.36
N VAL A 309 -3.27 21.01 -8.73
CA VAL A 309 -4.67 20.76 -9.12
C VAL A 309 -5.60 21.85 -8.62
N ARG A 310 -6.57 22.22 -9.45
CA ARG A 310 -7.68 23.10 -9.04
C ARG A 310 -8.91 22.26 -8.71
N VAL A 311 -9.71 22.70 -7.75
CA VAL A 311 -10.98 22.07 -7.36
C VAL A 311 -11.90 21.91 -8.57
N ARG A 312 -11.93 22.93 -9.44
CA ARG A 312 -12.70 22.87 -10.70
C ARG A 312 -12.27 21.72 -11.60
N ASP A 313 -10.98 21.39 -11.66
CA ASP A 313 -10.48 20.34 -12.54
C ASP A 313 -10.98 18.96 -12.04
N LEU A 314 -11.00 18.74 -10.72
CA LEU A 314 -11.55 17.52 -10.11
C LEU A 314 -13.05 17.35 -10.39
N VAL A 315 -13.83 18.44 -10.28
CA VAL A 315 -15.26 18.43 -10.63
C VAL A 315 -15.48 18.05 -12.10
N ILE A 316 -14.64 18.56 -13.01
CA ILE A 316 -14.72 18.22 -14.43
C ILE A 316 -14.34 16.74 -14.68
N MET A 317 -13.26 16.26 -14.06
CA MET A 317 -12.83 14.86 -14.16
C MET A 317 -13.95 13.92 -13.66
N GLU A 318 -14.53 14.21 -12.50
CA GLU A 318 -15.65 13.46 -11.95
C GLU A 318 -16.87 13.48 -12.89
N SER A 319 -17.22 14.62 -13.47
CA SER A 319 -18.32 14.73 -14.44
C SER A 319 -18.06 13.86 -15.67
N ARG A 320 -16.85 13.87 -16.23
CA ARG A 320 -16.48 13.04 -17.40
C ARG A 320 -16.62 11.55 -17.11
N ILE A 321 -16.19 11.12 -15.93
CA ILE A 321 -16.31 9.72 -15.49
C ILE A 321 -17.78 9.34 -15.30
N ARG A 322 -18.57 10.20 -14.65
CA ARG A 322 -20.02 9.99 -14.48
C ARG A 322 -20.74 9.93 -15.82
N ASP A 323 -20.37 10.78 -16.78
CA ASP A 323 -20.92 10.77 -18.13
C ASP A 323 -20.56 9.47 -18.86
N ALA A 324 -19.31 9.00 -18.79
CA ALA A 324 -18.91 7.72 -19.39
C ALA A 324 -19.73 6.54 -18.85
N ILE A 325 -19.91 6.49 -17.52
CA ILE A 325 -20.75 5.48 -16.85
C ILE A 325 -22.20 5.58 -17.34
N ALA A 326 -22.78 6.77 -17.41
CA ALA A 326 -24.16 6.98 -17.84
C ALA A 326 -24.37 6.59 -19.32
N HIS A 327 -23.40 6.89 -20.19
CA HIS A 327 -23.42 6.48 -21.58
C HIS A 327 -23.25 4.95 -21.73
N GLY A 328 -22.54 4.32 -20.80
CA GLY A 328 -22.17 2.89 -20.86
C GLY A 328 -20.93 2.64 -21.71
N TYR A 329 -20.11 3.65 -21.98
CA TYR A 329 -18.83 3.50 -22.67
C TYR A 329 -17.81 4.53 -22.20
N VAL A 330 -16.53 4.18 -22.32
CA VAL A 330 -15.38 5.07 -22.16
C VAL A 330 -14.84 5.44 -23.54
N THR A 331 -14.34 6.66 -23.70
CA THR A 331 -13.71 7.13 -24.94
C THR A 331 -12.20 6.99 -24.83
N GLY A 332 -11.61 6.12 -25.65
CA GLY A 332 -10.15 5.96 -25.73
C GLY A 332 -9.45 7.17 -26.36
N HIS A 333 -8.12 7.15 -26.37
CA HIS A 333 -7.29 8.28 -26.81
C HIS A 333 -7.62 8.78 -28.22
N ASP A 334 -7.89 7.85 -29.15
CA ASP A 334 -8.15 8.17 -30.57
C ASP A 334 -9.65 8.39 -30.88
N GLY A 335 -10.48 8.52 -29.83
CA GLY A 335 -11.93 8.65 -29.95
C GLY A 335 -12.68 7.31 -30.11
N GLU A 336 -11.97 6.19 -29.97
CA GLU A 336 -12.57 4.85 -29.92
C GLU A 336 -13.56 4.73 -28.78
N ILE A 337 -14.64 3.98 -29.01
CA ILE A 337 -15.69 3.74 -28.02
C ILE A 337 -15.45 2.37 -27.40
N ILE A 338 -15.15 2.35 -26.12
CA ILE A 338 -14.89 1.14 -25.33
C ILE A 338 -16.13 0.89 -24.49
N ASP A 339 -16.87 -0.18 -24.80
CA ASP A 339 -18.06 -0.56 -24.03
C ASP A 339 -17.66 -0.94 -22.59
N ILE A 340 -18.48 -0.56 -21.63
CA ILE A 340 -18.32 -0.89 -20.21
C ILE A 340 -19.58 -1.53 -19.62
N ARG A 341 -20.51 -2.00 -20.46
CA ARG A 341 -21.72 -2.73 -20.05
C ARG A 341 -21.53 -4.25 -20.01
N ASP A 342 -20.29 -4.71 -20.03
CA ASP A 342 -19.91 -6.10 -19.91
C ASP A 342 -19.16 -6.39 -18.60
N GLU A 343 -18.61 -7.60 -18.48
CA GLU A 343 -17.85 -8.04 -17.31
C GLU A 343 -16.50 -7.32 -17.11
N HIS A 344 -15.96 -6.68 -18.16
CA HIS A 344 -14.69 -5.94 -18.12
C HIS A 344 -14.89 -4.45 -17.81
N GLY A 345 -16.12 -3.94 -17.90
CA GLY A 345 -16.42 -2.54 -17.68
C GLY A 345 -15.96 -2.00 -16.33
N ILE A 346 -16.07 -2.79 -15.25
CA ILE A 346 -15.62 -2.37 -13.91
C ILE A 346 -14.11 -2.26 -13.82
N GLU A 347 -13.37 -3.12 -14.54
CA GLU A 347 -11.91 -3.06 -14.61
C GLU A 347 -11.46 -1.77 -15.30
N ILE A 348 -12.03 -1.48 -16.48
CA ILE A 348 -11.75 -0.25 -17.24
C ILE A 348 -12.09 0.99 -16.42
N LEU A 349 -13.22 0.98 -15.70
CA LEU A 349 -13.59 2.09 -14.81
C LEU A 349 -12.60 2.27 -13.66
N GLY A 350 -12.13 1.17 -13.05
CA GLY A 350 -11.09 1.23 -12.04
C GLY A 350 -9.80 1.84 -12.57
N ASP A 351 -9.38 1.44 -13.77
CA ASP A 351 -8.21 2.00 -14.45
C ASP A 351 -8.35 3.47 -14.80
N VAL A 352 -9.56 3.94 -15.11
CA VAL A 352 -9.86 5.35 -15.34
C VAL A 352 -9.89 6.16 -14.03
N ILE A 353 -10.50 5.64 -12.97
CA ILE A 353 -10.76 6.37 -11.71
C ILE A 353 -9.50 6.51 -10.85
N GLU A 354 -8.74 5.42 -10.68
CA GLU A 354 -7.39 5.48 -10.09
C GLU A 354 -6.51 6.46 -10.90
N SER A 355 -6.77 6.45 -12.21
CA SER A 355 -5.87 6.57 -13.35
C SER A 355 -4.59 5.76 -13.17
N SER A 356 -4.67 4.50 -13.60
CA SER A 356 -3.50 3.67 -13.80
C SER A 356 -2.89 3.92 -15.18
N LYS A 357 -1.73 3.32 -15.48
CA LYS A 357 -1.19 3.30 -16.86
C LYS A 357 -1.99 2.46 -17.83
N TYR A 358 -2.98 1.69 -17.36
CA TYR A 358 -3.95 1.00 -18.21
C TYR A 358 -5.14 1.88 -18.58
N SER A 359 -5.25 3.09 -18.02
CA SER A 359 -6.30 4.03 -18.44
C SER A 359 -6.25 4.25 -19.96
N PRO A 360 -7.37 4.08 -20.68
CA PRO A 360 -7.39 4.20 -22.14
C PRO A 360 -7.29 5.65 -22.62
N ASN A 361 -7.56 6.64 -21.74
CA ASN A 361 -7.47 8.06 -22.07
C ASN A 361 -7.18 8.93 -20.83
N PRO A 362 -5.95 8.87 -20.28
CA PRO A 362 -5.60 9.59 -19.06
C PRO A 362 -5.61 11.12 -19.24
N GLU A 363 -5.45 11.62 -20.46
CA GLU A 363 -5.52 13.07 -20.75
C GLU A 363 -6.95 13.60 -20.65
N TYR A 364 -7.94 12.80 -21.01
CA TYR A 364 -9.34 13.18 -20.91
C TYR A 364 -9.91 12.93 -19.50
N TYR A 365 -9.70 11.76 -18.90
CA TYR A 365 -10.31 11.44 -17.61
C TYR A 365 -9.52 11.93 -16.39
N GLY A 366 -8.20 12.01 -16.51
CA GLY A 366 -7.30 12.48 -15.45
C GLY A 366 -7.16 11.54 -14.24
N PRO A 367 -6.17 11.79 -13.37
CA PRO A 367 -5.92 11.04 -12.13
C PRO A 367 -6.87 11.41 -10.98
N LEU A 368 -8.19 11.21 -11.13
CA LEU A 368 -9.18 11.68 -10.13
C LEU A 368 -8.84 11.22 -8.70
N HIS A 369 -8.71 9.91 -8.47
CA HIS A 369 -8.41 9.37 -7.13
C HIS A 369 -7.03 9.81 -6.62
N ASN A 370 -6.00 9.74 -7.46
CA ASN A 370 -4.64 10.08 -7.05
C ASN A 370 -4.50 11.59 -6.74
N LEU A 371 -5.16 12.46 -7.50
CA LEU A 371 -5.22 13.89 -7.19
C LEU A 371 -6.11 14.19 -5.98
N ALA A 372 -7.17 13.42 -5.76
CA ALA A 372 -8.01 13.52 -4.56
C ALA A 372 -7.19 13.30 -3.28
N HIS A 373 -6.28 12.31 -3.29
CA HIS A 373 -5.33 12.12 -2.18
C HIS A 373 -4.44 13.33 -1.98
N ILE A 374 -3.90 13.93 -3.05
CA ILE A 374 -3.01 15.09 -2.93
C ILE A 374 -3.77 16.31 -2.41
N ILE A 375 -4.93 16.63 -2.99
CA ILE A 375 -5.67 17.83 -2.63
C ILE A 375 -6.13 17.78 -1.17
N LEU A 376 -6.64 16.65 -0.69
CA LEU A 376 -7.03 16.49 0.72
C LEU A 376 -5.86 16.61 1.67
N GLY A 377 -4.73 15.98 1.32
CA GLY A 377 -3.55 16.00 2.16
C GLY A 377 -2.87 17.37 2.19
N ARG A 378 -3.16 18.28 1.24
CA ARG A 378 -2.59 19.64 1.16
C ARG A 378 -3.48 20.74 1.69
N GLN A 379 -4.68 20.45 2.17
CA GLN A 379 -5.57 21.49 2.73
C GLN A 379 -5.00 22.20 3.99
N GLY A 380 -3.95 21.65 4.63
CA GLY A 380 -3.24 22.36 5.71
C GLY A 380 -2.32 23.49 5.22
N ASP A 381 -1.85 23.43 3.97
CA ASP A 381 -1.01 24.45 3.32
C ASP A 381 -1.14 24.37 1.78
N PRO A 382 -2.31 24.69 1.20
CA PRO A 382 -2.60 24.43 -0.21
C PRO A 382 -1.76 25.28 -1.17
N HIS A 383 -1.29 26.43 -0.71
CA HIS A 383 -0.47 27.37 -1.50
C HIS A 383 1.04 27.28 -1.17
N GLY A 384 1.45 26.30 -0.37
CA GLY A 384 2.86 26.12 0.04
C GLY A 384 3.45 27.32 0.79
N LYS A 385 2.60 28.17 1.38
CA LYS A 385 3.02 29.41 2.05
C LYS A 385 3.82 29.12 3.32
N PHE A 386 3.50 28.02 3.99
CA PHE A 386 4.12 27.60 5.24
C PHE A 386 5.20 26.53 5.03
N ASN A 387 5.43 26.11 3.79
CA ASN A 387 6.38 25.08 3.41
C ASN A 387 6.17 23.79 4.20
N MET A 388 4.90 23.41 4.43
CA MET A 388 4.56 22.19 5.15
C MET A 388 4.80 20.95 4.29
N PRO A 389 5.27 19.83 4.88
CA PRO A 389 5.41 18.59 4.14
C PRO A 389 4.04 18.01 3.76
N PRO A 390 4.01 16.94 2.95
CA PRO A 390 2.78 16.24 2.66
C PRO A 390 2.01 15.73 3.90
N GLY A 391 0.75 16.14 4.08
CA GLY A 391 -0.22 15.51 4.99
C GLY A 391 -0.69 14.11 4.62
N THR A 392 -1.24 13.42 5.63
CA THR A 392 -1.97 12.16 5.49
C THR A 392 -3.34 12.39 4.85
N SER A 393 -3.78 11.45 4.01
CA SER A 393 -5.08 11.53 3.34
C SER A 393 -5.94 10.31 3.70
N GLN A 394 -7.13 10.55 4.23
CA GLN A 394 -8.10 9.49 4.54
C GLN A 394 -9.22 9.53 3.49
N ILE A 395 -8.98 8.93 2.32
CA ILE A 395 -10.02 8.66 1.32
C ILE A 395 -10.15 7.16 1.18
N HIS A 396 -11.29 6.62 1.62
CA HIS A 396 -11.63 5.22 1.40
C HIS A 396 -12.79 5.15 0.43
N GLY A 397 -12.52 5.04 -0.88
CA GLY A 397 -13.46 4.51 -1.89
C GLY A 397 -14.81 5.20 -2.13
N GLN A 398 -15.17 6.27 -1.42
CA GLN A 398 -16.53 6.85 -1.44
C GLN A 398 -16.99 7.30 -2.84
N HIS A 399 -16.06 7.73 -3.71
CA HIS A 399 -16.39 8.16 -5.07
C HIS A 399 -16.82 6.99 -5.98
N LEU A 400 -16.46 5.75 -5.62
CA LEU A 400 -16.68 4.58 -6.47
C LEU A 400 -18.03 3.89 -6.24
N GLN A 401 -18.73 4.09 -5.12
CA GLN A 401 -20.01 3.39 -4.88
C GLN A 401 -21.11 3.72 -5.90
N ARG A 402 -21.04 4.88 -6.58
CA ARG A 402 -22.01 5.27 -7.60
C ARG A 402 -21.88 4.50 -8.92
N THR A 403 -20.73 3.87 -9.19
CA THR A 403 -20.46 3.24 -10.51
C THR A 403 -21.22 1.93 -10.71
N GLN A 404 -21.46 1.15 -9.65
CA GLN A 404 -22.13 -0.15 -9.72
C GLN A 404 -23.63 -0.11 -10.05
N ARG A 405 -24.31 1.06 -10.00
CA ARG A 405 -25.76 1.13 -10.24
C ARG A 405 -26.20 0.85 -11.68
N HIS A 406 -25.25 0.68 -12.61
CA HIS A 406 -25.52 0.60 -14.05
C HIS A 406 -25.23 -0.77 -14.67
N THR A 407 -24.76 -1.75 -13.89
CA THR A 407 -24.67 -3.14 -14.35
C THR A 407 -26.04 -3.83 -14.24
N PRO A 408 -26.38 -4.74 -15.17
CA PRO A 408 -27.60 -5.55 -15.07
C PRO A 408 -27.62 -6.32 -13.74
N SER A 409 -28.76 -6.30 -13.05
CA SER A 409 -28.93 -7.16 -11.87
C SER A 409 -28.94 -8.63 -12.28
N TYR A 410 -28.33 -9.48 -11.46
CA TYR A 410 -28.35 -10.93 -11.67
C TYR A 410 -29.79 -11.45 -11.75
N THR A 411 -30.06 -12.35 -12.70
CA THR A 411 -31.30 -13.11 -12.75
C THR A 411 -31.26 -14.30 -11.78
N LYS A 412 -32.39 -14.99 -11.63
CA LYS A 412 -32.44 -16.21 -10.82
C LYS A 412 -31.48 -17.26 -11.36
N GLU A 413 -31.41 -17.40 -12.68
CA GLU A 413 -30.58 -18.38 -13.37
C GLU A 413 -29.09 -18.07 -13.22
N ASP A 414 -28.70 -16.80 -13.08
CA ASP A 414 -27.30 -16.40 -12.86
C ASP A 414 -26.79 -16.81 -11.48
N ILE A 415 -27.66 -16.84 -10.45
CA ILE A 415 -27.29 -17.13 -9.06
C ILE A 415 -27.66 -18.55 -8.61
N GLU A 416 -28.59 -19.21 -9.30
CA GLU A 416 -29.08 -20.52 -8.93
C GLU A 416 -28.04 -21.60 -9.22
N PHE A 417 -27.56 -22.26 -8.16
CA PHE A 417 -26.79 -23.49 -8.29
C PHE A 417 -27.72 -24.71 -8.28
N ALA A 418 -28.19 -25.11 -9.46
CA ALA A 418 -29.20 -26.16 -9.62
C ALA A 418 -28.85 -27.47 -8.87
N GLY A 419 -29.80 -27.95 -8.07
CA GLY A 419 -29.67 -29.19 -7.30
C GLY A 419 -28.81 -29.10 -6.04
N VAL A 420 -28.17 -27.96 -5.76
CA VAL A 420 -27.41 -27.73 -4.52
C VAL A 420 -28.22 -26.87 -3.56
N VAL A 421 -28.36 -27.30 -2.30
CA VAL A 421 -29.17 -26.63 -1.27
C VAL A 421 -28.34 -26.47 0.00
N ILE A 422 -28.30 -25.25 0.53
CA ILE A 422 -27.77 -24.98 1.88
C ILE A 422 -28.93 -25.16 2.86
N ASN A 423 -28.88 -26.20 3.69
CA ASN A 423 -29.95 -26.54 4.63
C ASN A 423 -29.85 -25.73 5.92
N SER A 424 -28.64 -25.53 6.41
CA SER A 424 -28.36 -24.82 7.65
C SER A 424 -26.98 -24.17 7.58
N VAL A 425 -26.81 -23.08 8.33
CA VAL A 425 -25.52 -22.45 8.60
C VAL A 425 -25.43 -22.24 10.10
N GLY A 426 -24.30 -22.63 10.69
CA GLY A 426 -24.01 -22.52 12.11
C GLY A 426 -22.65 -21.89 12.37
N ILE A 427 -22.44 -21.45 13.60
CA ILE A 427 -21.14 -21.01 14.10
C ILE A 427 -20.79 -21.92 15.27
N ASP A 428 -19.64 -22.57 15.19
CA ASP A 428 -19.01 -23.25 16.31
C ASP A 428 -18.01 -22.31 16.98
N GLY A 429 -18.08 -22.24 18.31
CA GLY A 429 -17.43 -21.19 19.10
C GLY A 429 -18.27 -19.92 19.23
N LYS A 430 -17.62 -18.79 19.48
CA LYS A 430 -18.27 -17.49 19.68
C LYS A 430 -17.57 -16.40 18.88
N LEU A 431 -18.34 -15.43 18.42
CA LEU A 431 -17.83 -14.21 17.82
C LEU A 431 -17.49 -13.20 18.93
N GLU A 432 -16.31 -13.35 19.53
CA GLU A 432 -15.82 -12.47 20.60
C GLU A 432 -14.58 -11.72 20.12
N THR A 433 -14.60 -10.39 20.19
CA THR A 433 -13.46 -9.52 19.92
C THR A 433 -12.82 -9.04 21.21
N PHE A 434 -11.52 -8.76 21.17
CA PHE A 434 -10.76 -8.21 22.29
C PHE A 434 -9.62 -7.34 21.78
N PHE A 435 -9.01 -6.59 22.71
CA PHE A 435 -7.78 -5.86 22.43
C PHE A 435 -6.60 -6.59 23.05
N GLU A 436 -5.53 -6.73 22.29
CA GLU A 436 -4.26 -7.30 22.76
C GLU A 436 -3.10 -6.33 22.53
N ASP A 437 -2.11 -6.37 23.42
CA ASP A 437 -0.90 -5.59 23.26
C ASP A 437 0.03 -6.24 22.23
N PHE A 438 0.46 -5.46 21.25
CA PHE A 438 1.43 -5.84 20.24
C PHE A 438 2.67 -4.95 20.36
N GLU A 439 3.85 -5.55 20.35
CA GLU A 439 5.14 -4.86 20.47
C GLU A 439 5.89 -4.91 19.13
N PHE A 440 6.44 -3.77 18.69
CA PHE A 440 7.30 -3.69 17.50
C PHE A 440 8.54 -2.82 17.74
N ASP A 441 9.61 -3.09 17.00
CA ASP A 441 10.91 -2.46 17.18
C ASP A 441 10.98 -1.06 16.53
N LEU A 442 11.60 -0.11 17.24
CA LEU A 442 11.83 1.26 16.78
C LEU A 442 13.31 1.56 16.50
N THR A 443 14.19 0.57 16.61
CA THR A 443 15.65 0.73 16.55
C THR A 443 16.10 1.32 15.20
N MET A 444 15.37 1.03 14.12
CA MET A 444 15.64 1.54 12.77
C MET A 444 15.30 3.03 12.61
N GLY A 445 14.46 3.58 13.49
CA GLY A 445 14.07 4.99 13.47
C GLY A 445 15.03 5.91 14.24
N VAL A 446 15.80 5.36 15.17
CA VAL A 446 16.74 6.13 16.00
C VAL A 446 18.13 6.12 15.39
N ASP A 447 18.77 7.29 15.40
CA ASP A 447 20.14 7.42 14.91
C ASP A 447 21.12 6.78 15.90
N ASP A 448 22.18 6.17 15.41
CA ASP A 448 23.28 5.71 16.25
C ASP A 448 24.67 6.07 15.71
N THR A 449 25.67 5.50 16.36
CA THR A 449 27.07 5.53 15.93
C THR A 449 27.60 4.10 15.96
N GLU A 450 28.50 3.75 15.04
CA GLU A 450 29.14 2.42 15.01
C GLU A 450 29.86 2.04 16.32
N GLU A 451 30.19 3.01 17.18
CA GLU A 451 30.90 2.81 18.45
C GLU A 451 29.98 2.45 19.63
N ILE A 452 28.68 2.73 19.52
CA ILE A 452 27.71 2.56 20.61
C ILE A 452 26.68 1.53 20.19
N GLU A 453 26.64 0.42 20.91
CA GLU A 453 25.63 -0.62 20.69
C GLU A 453 24.21 -0.06 20.80
N ASP A 454 23.30 -0.60 19.98
CA ASP A 454 21.90 -0.28 20.09
C ASP A 454 21.34 -0.79 21.42
N VAL A 455 20.50 0.03 22.03
CA VAL A 455 19.67 -0.38 23.16
C VAL A 455 18.31 -0.80 22.62
N PRO A 456 17.67 -1.85 23.18
CA PRO A 456 16.33 -2.24 22.76
C PRO A 456 15.33 -1.11 22.97
N ILE A 457 14.69 -0.66 21.87
CA ILE A 457 13.66 0.37 21.91
C ILE A 457 12.46 -0.12 21.10
N SER A 458 11.31 -0.23 21.76
CA SER A 458 10.08 -0.72 21.14
C SER A 458 8.87 0.13 21.47
N ALA A 459 7.87 0.06 20.61
CA ALA A 459 6.54 0.59 20.84
C ALA A 459 5.57 -0.55 21.17
N ILE A 460 4.60 -0.28 22.04
CA ILE A 460 3.49 -1.17 22.38
C ILE A 460 2.20 -0.49 21.96
N VAL A 461 1.43 -1.14 21.09
CA VAL A 461 0.11 -0.68 20.62
C VAL A 461 -0.95 -1.73 20.95
N SER A 462 -2.12 -1.28 21.40
CA SER A 462 -3.25 -2.17 21.65
C SER A 462 -4.05 -2.35 20.37
N ARG A 463 -4.15 -3.58 19.86
CA ARG A 463 -4.74 -3.90 18.55
C ARG A 463 -5.98 -4.76 18.71
N LEU A 464 -6.95 -4.54 17.83
CA LEU A 464 -8.17 -5.35 17.79
C LEU A 464 -7.84 -6.77 17.30
N ASN A 465 -8.34 -7.78 17.99
CA ASN A 465 -8.27 -9.18 17.63
C ASN A 465 -9.60 -9.90 17.96
N HIS A 466 -9.72 -11.17 17.60
CA HIS A 466 -10.89 -12.01 17.88
C HIS A 466 -10.50 -13.44 18.25
N GLU A 467 -11.39 -14.11 19.00
CA GLU A 467 -11.24 -15.54 19.28
C GLU A 467 -11.49 -16.36 18.01
N PRO A 468 -10.79 -17.50 17.80
CA PRO A 468 -11.07 -18.40 16.70
C PRO A 468 -12.50 -18.95 16.77
N PHE A 469 -13.18 -18.98 15.62
CA PHE A 469 -14.50 -19.60 15.45
C PHE A 469 -14.54 -20.36 14.11
N SER A 470 -15.53 -21.22 13.92
CA SER A 470 -15.74 -21.95 12.67
C SER A 470 -17.16 -21.74 12.15
N ILE A 471 -17.29 -21.46 10.86
CA ILE A 471 -18.59 -21.45 10.18
C ILE A 471 -18.83 -22.86 9.63
N THR A 472 -19.98 -23.43 9.97
CA THR A 472 -20.40 -24.75 9.51
C THR A 472 -21.63 -24.60 8.62
N ALA A 473 -21.71 -25.38 7.55
CA ALA A 473 -22.86 -25.38 6.64
C ALA A 473 -23.23 -26.81 6.26
N ASP A 474 -24.51 -27.16 6.43
CA ASP A 474 -25.05 -28.43 5.92
C ASP A 474 -25.53 -28.23 4.48
N ILE A 475 -24.83 -28.83 3.53
CA ILE A 475 -25.13 -28.68 2.10
C ILE A 475 -25.57 -30.02 1.51
N THR A 476 -26.73 -30.04 0.85
CA THR A 476 -27.22 -31.19 0.10
C THR A 476 -27.01 -30.98 -1.39
N ASN A 477 -26.31 -31.92 -2.04
CA ASN A 477 -26.25 -32.04 -3.48
C ASN A 477 -27.24 -33.13 -3.94
N ASN A 478 -28.30 -32.71 -4.62
CA ASN A 478 -29.32 -33.59 -5.21
C ASN A 478 -28.96 -34.05 -6.63
N ASN A 479 -27.78 -33.67 -7.14
CA ASN A 479 -27.27 -34.18 -8.40
C ASN A 479 -26.67 -35.59 -8.20
N GLY A 480 -26.69 -36.40 -9.26
CA GLY A 480 -26.17 -37.77 -9.22
C GLY A 480 -24.64 -37.87 -9.15
N ASP A 481 -23.94 -36.76 -9.38
CA ASP A 481 -22.48 -36.68 -9.44
C ASP A 481 -21.93 -35.62 -8.47
N ASN A 482 -20.66 -35.77 -8.09
CA ASN A 482 -19.93 -34.76 -7.34
C ASN A 482 -19.71 -33.50 -8.19
N LEU A 483 -19.97 -32.34 -7.60
CA LEU A 483 -19.82 -31.04 -8.26
C LEU A 483 -18.73 -30.22 -7.58
N PHE A 484 -18.02 -29.40 -8.36
CA PHE A 484 -17.16 -28.36 -7.84
C PHE A 484 -18.03 -27.17 -7.40
N ALA A 485 -17.80 -26.67 -6.19
CA ALA A 485 -18.54 -25.56 -5.61
C ALA A 485 -17.58 -24.53 -5.01
N ILE A 486 -17.95 -23.25 -5.09
CA ILE A 486 -17.25 -22.16 -4.41
C ILE A 486 -18.19 -21.63 -3.32
N ILE A 487 -17.76 -21.71 -2.06
CA ILE A 487 -18.47 -21.11 -0.93
C ILE A 487 -17.94 -19.69 -0.74
N ARG A 488 -18.83 -18.70 -0.73
CA ARG A 488 -18.49 -17.29 -0.51
C ARG A 488 -19.25 -16.80 0.73
N GLU A 489 -18.53 -16.26 1.70
CA GLU A 489 -19.09 -15.81 2.97
C GLU A 489 -18.93 -14.29 3.09
N PHE A 490 -19.99 -13.62 3.54
CA PHE A 490 -20.01 -12.18 3.73
C PHE A 490 -20.66 -11.86 5.07
N LEU A 491 -20.11 -10.87 5.78
CA LEU A 491 -20.71 -10.30 6.97
C LEU A 491 -21.48 -9.04 6.58
N CYS A 492 -22.80 -9.05 6.80
CA CYS A 492 -23.68 -7.93 6.47
C CYS A 492 -24.23 -7.28 7.75
N PRO A 493 -24.33 -5.93 7.81
CA PRO A 493 -24.98 -5.27 8.94
C PRO A 493 -26.45 -5.68 9.00
N ARG A 494 -26.91 -6.09 10.19
CA ARG A 494 -28.32 -6.42 10.43
C ARG A 494 -29.21 -5.19 10.50
N ASN A 495 -28.65 -4.09 11.00
CA ASN A 495 -29.32 -2.84 11.36
C ASN A 495 -28.49 -1.66 10.85
N ASP A 496 -29.15 -0.54 10.61
CA ASP A 496 -28.48 0.74 10.35
C ASP A 496 -28.14 1.47 11.66
N ALA A 497 -27.59 2.68 11.56
CA ALA A 497 -27.24 3.51 12.71
C ALA A 497 -28.46 4.05 13.50
N ASN A 498 -29.69 3.94 12.96
CA ASN A 498 -30.89 4.61 13.48
C ASN A 498 -31.67 3.78 14.53
N VAL A 499 -31.23 2.56 14.85
CA VAL A 499 -31.97 1.61 15.71
C VAL A 499 -32.04 2.01 17.20
N HIS A 500 -31.52 3.20 17.56
CA HIS A 500 -31.66 3.80 18.89
C HIS A 500 -32.49 5.10 18.92
N SER A 501 -33.26 5.41 17.86
CA SER A 501 -34.25 6.51 17.88
C SER A 501 -35.63 6.11 18.41
#